data_AF-A0A4U9HJV2-F1
#
_entry.id   AF-A0A4U9HJV2-F1
#
_cell.length_a   1.000
_cell.length_b   1.000
_cell.length_c   1.000
_cell.angle_alpha   90.00
_cell.angle_beta   90.00
_cell.angle_gamma   90.00
#
_symmetry.space_group_name_H-M   'P 1'
#
loop_
_entity.id
_entity.type
_entity.pdbx_description
1 polymer ?
#
loop_
_entity_poly.entity_id
_entity_poly.type
_entity_poly.pdbx_seq_one_letter_code
_entity_poly.pdbx_strand_id
1 'polypeptide(L)'
;MITVNSTAGLSALIHNKPLKVMGKALYDIEGLTWQGPLNQFWQADFAPDKKLFQRFRTHLLYQTQINAVFYGKSDWLNIPTEVPLPAPLADSELER
;
A
#
# COMPACT_ATOMS: atom_id res chain seq x y z
N MET A 1 8.49 -9.29 12.41
CA MET A 1 7.71 -9.76 11.24
C MET A 1 8.67 -10.20 10.14
N ILE A 2 8.31 -11.22 9.37
CA ILE A 2 9.06 -11.63 8.17
C ILE A 2 8.08 -11.65 7.00
N THR A 3 8.50 -11.16 5.82
CA THR A 3 7.68 -11.17 4.61
C THR A 3 8.54 -11.34 3.36
N VAL A 4 7.94 -11.79 2.26
CA VAL A 4 8.61 -11.84 0.95
C VAL A 4 8.45 -10.49 0.24
N ASN A 5 7.23 -10.03 0.05
CA ASN A 5 6.88 -8.76 -0.61
C ASN A 5 5.48 -8.23 -0.24
N SER A 6 4.87 -8.74 0.83
CA SER A 6 3.49 -8.40 1.18
C SER A 6 3.39 -6.95 1.68
N THR A 7 2.32 -6.23 1.35
CA THR A 7 2.03 -4.91 1.94
C THR A 7 1.82 -4.97 3.44
N ALA A 8 1.55 -6.15 4.00
CA ALA A 8 1.53 -6.36 5.45
C ALA A 8 2.86 -5.96 6.12
N GLY A 9 3.99 -5.97 5.40
CA GLY A 9 5.27 -5.45 5.90
C GLY A 9 5.19 -3.96 6.25
N LEU A 10 4.45 -3.16 5.49
CA LEU A 10 4.21 -1.74 5.83
C LEU A 10 3.47 -1.60 7.16
N SER A 11 2.59 -2.55 7.52
CA SER A 11 1.93 -2.56 8.83
C SER A 11 2.94 -2.71 9.97
N ALA A 12 3.96 -3.56 9.82
CA ALA A 12 5.04 -3.65 10.81
C ALA A 12 5.80 -2.34 10.96
N LEU A 13 6.10 -1.64 9.85
CA LEU A 13 6.77 -0.34 9.88
C LEU A 13 5.90 0.73 10.55
N ILE A 14 4.59 0.76 10.27
CA ILE A 14 3.62 1.66 10.93
C ILE A 14 3.65 1.48 12.45
N HIS A 15 3.71 0.23 12.93
CA HIS A 15 3.76 -0.09 14.36
C HIS A 15 5.20 -0.08 14.94
N ASN A 16 6.18 0.38 14.17
CA ASN A 16 7.59 0.43 14.54
C ASN A 16 8.12 -0.90 15.07
N LYS A 17 7.81 -2.00 14.37
CA LYS A 17 8.24 -3.36 14.72
C LYS A 17 9.36 -3.84 13.80
N PRO A 18 10.30 -4.66 14.29
CA PRO A 18 11.34 -5.26 13.46
C PRO A 18 10.73 -6.01 12.25
N LEU A 19 11.29 -5.79 11.07
CA LEU A 19 10.82 -6.35 9.81
C LEU A 19 11.98 -6.90 8.99
N LYS A 20 11.91 -8.18 8.60
CA LYS A 20 12.80 -8.79 7.61
C LYS A 20 12.05 -9.04 6.30
N VAL A 21 12.63 -8.55 5.21
CA VAL A 21 12.21 -8.87 3.85
C VAL A 21 13.08 -10.01 3.30
N MET A 22 12.43 -11.00 2.70
CA MET A 22 13.06 -12.20 2.10
C MET A 22 12.95 -12.23 0.57
N GLY A 23 12.27 -11.25 -0.02
CA GLY A 23 12.12 -11.07 -1.46
C GLY A 23 12.49 -9.66 -1.90
N LYS A 24 11.75 -9.10 -2.87
CA LYS A 24 11.90 -7.71 -3.30
C LYS A 24 10.67 -6.92 -2.88
N ALA A 25 10.86 -5.93 -2.03
CA ALA A 25 9.82 -5.02 -1.62
C ALA A 25 10.30 -3.57 -1.74
N LEU A 26 9.41 -2.67 -2.14
CA LEU A 26 9.68 -1.23 -2.28
C LEU A 26 10.24 -0.59 -1.01
N TYR A 27 9.83 -1.12 0.15
CA TYR A 27 10.21 -0.62 1.47
C TYR A 27 11.42 -1.37 2.06
N ASP A 28 12.06 -2.28 1.31
CA ASP A 28 13.29 -2.96 1.74
C ASP A 28 14.48 -2.01 1.63
N ILE A 29 14.61 -1.15 2.64
CA ILE A 29 15.56 -0.06 2.69
C ILE A 29 16.32 -0.19 4.02
N GLU A 30 17.63 0.01 3.97
CA GLU A 30 18.45 0.07 5.18
C GLU A 30 17.91 1.10 6.17
N GLY A 31 17.78 0.71 7.44
CA GLY A 31 17.13 1.50 8.47
C GLY A 31 15.62 1.33 8.56
N LEU A 32 14.93 0.84 7.52
CA LEU A 32 13.52 0.44 7.61
C LEU A 32 13.35 -1.05 7.90
N THR A 33 14.15 -1.87 7.22
CA THR A 33 14.12 -3.32 7.32
C THR A 33 15.48 -3.86 7.78
N TRP A 34 15.45 -5.02 8.42
CA TRP A 34 16.66 -5.75 8.80
C TRP A 34 17.40 -6.25 7.55
N GLN A 35 18.60 -5.74 7.33
CA GLN A 35 19.42 -6.09 6.17
C GLN A 35 20.30 -7.33 6.41
N GLY A 36 20.51 -7.73 7.65
CA GLY A 36 21.30 -8.91 8.00
C GLY A 36 20.65 -10.25 7.62
N PRO A 37 21.33 -11.36 7.91
CA PRO A 37 20.81 -12.70 7.62
C PRO A 37 19.62 -13.05 8.53
N LEU A 38 18.77 -13.97 8.05
CA LEU A 38 17.52 -14.33 8.73
C LEU A 38 17.76 -15.00 10.09
N ASN A 39 18.82 -15.81 10.23
CA ASN A 39 19.13 -16.50 11.49
C ASN A 39 19.42 -15.52 12.65
N GLN A 40 19.99 -14.35 12.36
CA GLN A 40 20.29 -13.33 13.36
C GLN A 40 19.09 -12.45 13.70
N PHE A 41 18.07 -12.40 12.84
CA PHE A 41 16.91 -11.52 12.99
C PHE A 41 16.17 -11.70 14.32
N TRP A 42 16.05 -12.94 14.82
CA TRP A 42 15.31 -13.26 16.04
C TRP A 42 15.95 -12.70 17.32
N GLN A 43 17.25 -12.46 17.30
CA GLN A 43 18.03 -11.96 18.43
C GLN A 43 18.49 -10.51 18.21
N ALA A 44 18.26 -9.96 17.02
CA ALA A 44 18.67 -8.61 16.68
C ALA A 44 17.83 -7.59 17.46
N ASP A 45 18.49 -6.67 18.14
CA ASP A 45 17.87 -5.47 18.71
C ASP A 45 17.72 -4.41 17.62
N PHE A 46 16.87 -4.69 16.65
CA PHE A 46 16.61 -3.83 15.50
C PHE A 46 15.24 -3.16 15.62
N ALA A 47 15.20 -1.83 15.51
CA ALA A 47 13.98 -1.06 15.35
C ALA A 47 14.06 -0.22 14.07
N PRO A 48 12.98 -0.12 13.28
CA PRO A 48 12.95 0.77 12.13
C PRO A 48 13.17 2.24 12.53
N ASP A 49 13.87 3.01 11.71
CA ASP A 49 13.99 4.46 11.86
C ASP A 49 12.65 5.12 11.51
N LYS A 50 11.97 5.63 12.54
CA LYS A 50 10.69 6.34 12.40
C LYS A 50 10.77 7.55 11.49
N LYS A 51 11.86 8.33 11.53
CA LYS A 51 12.01 9.53 10.69
C LYS A 51 12.20 9.14 9.23
N LEU A 52 13.00 8.11 8.98
CA LEU A 52 13.15 7.55 7.64
C LEU A 52 11.81 7.01 7.12
N PHE A 53 11.06 6.29 7.95
CA PHE A 53 9.76 5.74 7.56
C PHE A 53 8.74 6.84 7.26
N GLN A 54 8.71 7.91 8.05
CA GLN A 54 7.87 9.09 7.77
C GLN A 54 8.19 9.72 6.42
N ARG A 55 9.49 9.92 6.11
CA ARG A 55 9.91 10.47 4.81
C ARG A 55 9.52 9.56 3.66
N PHE A 56 9.78 8.26 3.79
CA PHE A 56 9.40 7.25 2.80
C PHE A 56 7.88 7.24 2.55
N ARG A 57 7.08 7.16 3.62
CA ARG A 57 5.61 7.17 3.52
C ARG A 57 5.09 8.46 2.88
N THR A 58 5.66 9.60 3.25
CA THR A 58 5.31 10.91 2.70
C THR A 58 5.61 10.96 1.21
N HIS A 59 6.77 10.46 0.79
CA HIS A 59 7.14 10.39 -0.62
C HIS A 59 6.15 9.53 -1.43
N LEU A 60 5.79 8.34 -0.93
CA LEU A 60 4.80 7.49 -1.61
C LEU A 60 3.43 8.19 -1.74
N LEU A 61 2.98 8.84 -0.67
CA LEU A 61 1.70 9.57 -0.69
C LEU A 61 1.67 10.63 -1.79
N TYR A 62 2.75 11.41 -1.97
CA TYR A 62 2.78 12.51 -2.93
C TYR A 62 3.17 12.11 -4.36
N GLN A 63 3.87 11.00 -4.55
CA GLN A 63 4.42 10.63 -5.87
C GLN A 63 3.68 9.48 -6.54
N THR A 64 2.98 8.63 -5.79
CA THR A 64 2.39 7.41 -6.35
C THR A 64 0.87 7.31 -6.18
N GLN A 65 0.26 8.12 -5.31
CA GLN A 65 -1.16 8.03 -4.99
C GLN A 65 -1.92 9.25 -5.52
N ILE A 66 -3.07 9.00 -6.15
CA ILE A 66 -4.07 10.03 -6.44
C ILE A 66 -4.97 10.12 -5.21
N ASN A 67 -5.06 11.28 -4.59
CA ASN A 67 -5.95 11.52 -3.44
C ASN A 67 -7.40 11.65 -3.90
N ALA A 68 -7.97 10.54 -4.36
CA ALA A 68 -9.32 10.45 -4.86
C ALA A 68 -10.01 9.18 -4.37
N VAL A 69 -11.33 9.15 -4.49
CA VAL A 69 -12.18 8.01 -4.16
C VAL A 69 -12.92 7.56 -5.42
N PHE A 70 -13.02 6.25 -5.63
CA PHE A 70 -13.70 5.68 -6.81
C PHE A 70 -15.23 5.69 -6.66
N TYR A 71 -15.74 5.34 -5.48
CA TYR A 71 -17.18 5.23 -5.19
C TYR A 71 -17.75 6.46 -4.45
N GLY A 72 -17.08 7.61 -4.49
CA GLY A 72 -17.47 8.80 -3.74
C GLY A 72 -17.17 10.09 -4.51
N LYS A 73 -17.59 11.23 -3.95
CA LYS A 73 -17.17 12.53 -4.47
C LYS A 73 -15.70 12.75 -4.13
N SER A 74 -14.91 13.04 -5.15
CA SER A 74 -13.52 13.47 -5.00
C SER A 74 -13.46 14.95 -5.33
N ASP A 75 -13.05 15.80 -4.37
CA ASP A 75 -12.92 17.24 -4.60
C ASP A 75 -11.88 17.58 -5.69
N TRP A 76 -10.97 16.64 -5.96
CA TRP A 76 -9.87 16.78 -6.92
C TRP A 76 -10.21 16.31 -8.33
N LEU A 77 -11.25 15.49 -8.48
CA LEU A 77 -11.69 14.93 -9.75
C LEU A 77 -13.14 15.34 -9.94
N ASN A 78 -13.38 16.34 -10.79
CA ASN A 78 -14.72 16.79 -11.17
C ASN A 78 -15.40 15.77 -12.11
N ILE A 79 -15.44 14.50 -11.67
CA ILE A 79 -16.05 13.38 -12.38
C ILE A 79 -17.51 13.32 -11.92
N PRO A 80 -18.49 13.38 -12.83
CA PRO A 80 -19.89 13.22 -12.47
C PRO A 80 -20.09 11.88 -11.78
N THR A 81 -20.69 11.92 -10.58
CA THR A 81 -20.87 10.75 -9.70
C THR A 81 -21.98 9.81 -10.20
N GLU A 82 -22.74 10.26 -11.20
CA GLU A 82 -23.79 9.48 -11.85
C GLU A 82 -23.32 9.13 -13.27
N VAL A 83 -22.87 7.90 -13.45
CA VAL A 83 -22.95 7.27 -14.77
C VAL A 83 -24.44 6.92 -14.94
N PRO A 84 -25.14 7.44 -15.96
CA PRO A 84 -26.51 7.04 -16.22
C PRO A 84 -26.55 5.52 -16.32
N LEU A 85 -27.45 4.88 -15.56
CA LEU A 85 -27.70 3.47 -15.76
C LEU A 85 -28.01 3.27 -17.26
N PRO A 86 -27.42 2.25 -17.92
CA PRO A 86 -27.84 1.92 -19.27
C PRO A 86 -29.35 1.74 -19.25
N ALA A 87 -30.04 2.27 -20.28
CA ALA A 87 -31.47 2.05 -20.42
C ALA A 87 -31.75 0.55 -20.28
N PRO A 88 -32.81 0.15 -19.56
CA PRO A 88 -33.14 -1.27 -19.41
C PRO A 88 -33.18 -1.89 -20.81
N LEU A 89 -32.47 -3.01 -20.98
CA LEU A 89 -32.51 -3.79 -22.22
C LEU A 89 -33.98 -4.04 -22.55
N ALA A 90 -34.39 -3.71 -23.78
CA ALA A 90 -35.73 -4.02 -24.22
C ALA A 90 -35.93 -5.55 -24.14
N ASP A 91 -37.11 -6.00 -23.72
CA ASP A 91 -37.41 -7.43 -23.53
C ASP A 91 -37.07 -8.29 -24.77
N SER A 92 -37.02 -7.69 -25.97
CA SER A 92 -36.62 -8.32 -27.22
C SER A 92 -35.14 -8.77 -27.30
N GLU A 93 -34.26 -8.28 -26.43
CA GLU A 93 -32.83 -8.65 -26.39
C GLU A 93 -32.53 -9.75 -25.35
N LEU A 94 -33.48 -10.09 -24.48
CA LEU A 94 -33.35 -11.18 -23.50
C LEU A 94 -33.67 -12.57 -24.09
N GLU A 95 -34.28 -12.63 -25.27
CA GLU A 95 -34.68 -13.87 -25.95
C GLU A 95 -33.80 -14.27 -27.15
N ARG A 96 -32.58 -13.72 -27.28
CA ARG A 96 -31.56 -14.14 -28.26
C ARG A 96 -30.39 -14.86 -27.58
#